data_AF-A0A0K8P1J7-F1
#
_entry.id   AF-A0A0K8P1J7-F1
#
_cell.length_a   1.000
_cell.length_b   1.000
_cell.length_c   1.000
_cell.angle_alpha   90.00
_cell.angle_beta   90.00
_cell.angle_gamma   90.00
#
_symmetry.space_group_name_H-M   'P 1'
#
loop_
_entity.id
_entity.type
_entity.pdbx_description
1 polymer ?
#
loop_
_entity_poly.entity_id
_entity_poly.type
_entity_poly.pdbx_seq_one_letter_code
_entity_poly.pdbx_strand_id
1 'polypeptide(L)'
;MSLDAGLYDSLRRTGGSLLALLQTRAELAALELGEAGGRVLGALLLGLLGLMLVGFALLGLSAAVVLAAWPHWGLGALLAVAAVDLAIGLALLAGMRARLRAMPPLLDDSLRELQRDAALLQRAGREPPR
;
A
#
# COMPACT_ATOMS: atom_id res chain seq x y z
N MET A 1 -51.43 21.63 5.12
CA MET A 1 -50.90 21.16 3.83
C MET A 1 -49.69 21.98 3.34
N SER A 2 -49.05 22.82 4.17
CA SER A 2 -47.86 23.62 3.83
C SER A 2 -46.59 23.20 4.60
N LEU A 3 -46.70 22.33 5.60
CA LEU A 3 -45.58 21.88 6.45
C LEU A 3 -44.73 20.81 5.75
N ASP A 4 -45.35 19.98 4.90
CA ASP A 4 -44.67 18.89 4.18
C ASP A 4 -43.71 19.41 3.11
N ALA A 5 -44.09 20.51 2.44
CA ALA A 5 -43.25 21.18 1.45
C ALA A 5 -42.00 21.82 2.09
N GLY A 6 -42.14 22.45 3.26
CA GLY A 6 -41.02 23.09 3.96
C GLY A 6 -40.02 22.09 4.56
N LEU A 7 -40.49 20.92 4.99
CA LEU A 7 -39.64 19.84 5.49
C LEU A 7 -38.85 19.17 4.34
N TYR A 8 -39.52 18.93 3.21
CA TYR A 8 -38.90 18.37 2.01
C TYR A 8 -37.81 19.30 1.44
N ASP A 9 -38.08 20.61 1.44
CA ASP A 9 -37.13 21.61 0.97
C ASP A 9 -35.92 21.77 1.92
N SER A 10 -36.15 21.65 3.24
CA SER A 10 -35.06 21.58 4.23
C SER A 10 -34.21 20.31 4.07
N LEU A 11 -34.84 19.15 3.88
CA LEU A 11 -34.14 17.88 3.68
C LEU A 11 -33.29 17.90 2.41
N ARG A 12 -33.80 18.52 1.34
CA ARG A 12 -33.08 18.69 0.08
C ARG A 12 -31.89 19.66 0.21
N ARG A 13 -32.04 20.73 1.01
CA ARG A 13 -30.96 21.67 1.33
C ARG A 13 -29.87 21.05 2.20
N THR A 14 -30.24 20.29 3.24
CA THR A 14 -29.29 19.62 4.13
C THR A 14 -28.58 18.47 3.42
N GLY A 15 -29.31 17.69 2.61
CA GLY A 15 -28.74 16.65 1.75
C GLY A 15 -27.75 17.21 0.71
N GLY A 16 -28.07 18.36 0.11
CA GLY A 16 -27.16 19.07 -0.78
C GLY A 16 -25.89 19.58 -0.08
N SER A 17 -26.01 20.06 1.16
CA SER A 17 -24.87 20.49 1.98
C SER A 17 -23.96 19.32 2.39
N LEU A 18 -24.54 18.16 2.74
CA LEU A 18 -23.79 16.94 3.05
C LEU A 18 -23.06 16.38 1.82
N LEU A 19 -23.72 16.38 0.66
CA LEU A 19 -23.10 16.00 -0.61
C LEU A 19 -21.96 16.95 -0.99
N ALA A 20 -22.14 18.26 -0.78
CA ALA A 20 -21.07 19.24 -1.02
C ALA A 20 -19.86 18.99 -0.10
N LEU A 21 -20.09 18.71 1.19
CA LEU A 21 -19.04 18.40 2.18
C LEU A 21 -18.29 17.09 1.85
N LEU A 22 -19.01 16.06 1.43
CA LEU A 22 -18.43 14.79 0.95
C LEU A 22 -17.62 15.02 -0.32
N GLN A 23 -18.11 15.82 -1.24
CA GLN A 23 -17.42 16.16 -2.49
C GLN A 23 -16.10 16.88 -2.21
N THR A 24 -16.07 17.85 -1.29
CA THR A 24 -14.83 18.57 -0.94
C THR A 24 -13.81 17.65 -0.25
N ARG A 25 -14.26 16.74 0.61
CA ARG A 25 -13.37 15.77 1.26
C ARG A 25 -12.87 14.70 0.29
N ALA A 26 -13.69 14.28 -0.67
CA ALA A 26 -13.27 13.37 -1.72
C ALA A 26 -12.24 14.02 -2.66
N GLU A 27 -12.39 15.30 -2.99
CA GLU A 27 -11.39 16.06 -3.74
C GLU A 27 -10.07 16.18 -2.97
N LEU A 28 -10.12 16.50 -1.67
CA LEU A 28 -8.92 16.55 -0.82
C LEU A 28 -8.26 15.16 -0.66
N ALA A 29 -9.04 14.11 -0.44
CA ALA A 29 -8.52 12.74 -0.36
C ALA A 29 -7.92 12.26 -1.68
N ALA A 30 -8.53 12.59 -2.83
CA ALA A 30 -7.99 12.29 -4.14
C ALA A 30 -6.69 13.06 -4.42
N LEU A 31 -6.60 14.32 -3.95
CA LEU A 31 -5.41 15.14 -4.06
C LEU A 31 -4.27 14.59 -3.18
N GLU A 32 -4.54 14.29 -1.91
CA GLU A 32 -3.57 13.68 -0.98
C GLU A 32 -3.12 12.29 -1.45
N LEU A 33 -4.01 11.48 -2.01
CA LEU A 33 -3.65 10.19 -2.63
C LEU A 33 -2.77 10.37 -3.87
N GLY A 34 -2.99 11.41 -4.66
CA GLY A 34 -2.12 11.78 -5.78
C GLY A 34 -0.73 12.23 -5.32
N GLU A 35 -0.68 13.05 -4.27
CA GLU A 35 0.56 13.61 -3.72
C GLU A 35 1.39 12.58 -2.93
N ALA A 36 0.74 11.67 -2.21
CA ALA A 36 1.35 10.52 -1.58
C ALA A 36 1.78 9.47 -2.62
N GLY A 37 0.95 9.23 -3.64
CA GLY A 37 1.22 8.28 -4.72
C GLY A 37 2.47 8.63 -5.52
N GLY A 38 2.66 9.89 -5.89
CA GLY A 38 3.84 10.33 -6.64
C GLY A 38 5.15 10.17 -5.85
N ARG A 39 5.15 10.58 -4.56
CA ARG A 39 6.33 10.41 -3.68
C ARG A 39 6.64 8.95 -3.39
N VAL A 40 5.62 8.14 -3.11
CA VAL A 40 5.78 6.70 -2.87
C VAL A 40 6.25 5.99 -4.12
N LEU A 41 5.69 6.29 -5.29
CA LEU A 41 6.11 5.70 -6.56
C LEU A 41 7.56 6.08 -6.91
N GLY A 42 7.94 7.36 -6.74
CA GLY A 42 9.32 7.80 -6.94
C GLY A 42 10.30 7.10 -5.99
N ALA A 43 9.95 6.99 -4.71
CA ALA A 43 10.76 6.27 -3.73
C ALA A 43 10.84 4.76 -4.03
N LEU A 44 9.76 4.15 -4.52
CA LEU A 44 9.73 2.74 -4.95
C LEU A 44 10.60 2.50 -6.17
N LEU A 45 10.56 3.37 -7.18
CA LEU A 45 11.40 3.26 -8.37
C LEU A 45 12.88 3.42 -8.02
N LEU A 46 13.23 4.42 -7.21
CA LEU A 46 14.60 4.63 -6.75
C LEU A 46 15.07 3.46 -5.87
N GLY A 47 14.21 2.97 -4.98
CA GLY A 47 14.47 1.80 -4.15
C GLY A 47 14.66 0.53 -4.97
N LEU A 48 13.85 0.31 -6.00
CA LEU A 48 13.96 -0.81 -6.93
C LEU A 48 15.27 -0.74 -7.73
N LEU A 49 15.60 0.43 -8.28
CA LEU A 49 16.86 0.65 -8.98
C LEU A 49 18.07 0.42 -8.07
N GLY A 50 18.03 0.94 -6.84
CA GLY A 50 19.06 0.71 -5.83
C GLY A 50 19.20 -0.78 -5.49
N LEU A 51 18.09 -1.49 -5.29
CA LEU A 51 18.09 -2.92 -5.02
C LEU A 51 18.65 -3.73 -6.19
N MET A 52 18.34 -3.36 -7.44
CA MET A 52 18.92 -3.99 -8.63
C MET A 52 20.43 -3.77 -8.70
N LEU A 53 20.90 -2.54 -8.50
CA LEU A 53 22.34 -2.23 -8.52
C LEU A 53 23.10 -2.98 -7.41
N VAL A 54 22.56 -3.00 -6.19
CA VAL A 54 23.14 -3.78 -5.08
C VAL A 54 23.13 -5.27 -5.42
N GLY A 55 22.06 -5.79 -6.00
CA GLY A 55 21.97 -7.19 -6.45
C GLY A 55 23.03 -7.54 -7.49
N PHE A 56 23.24 -6.68 -8.50
CA PHE A 56 24.30 -6.90 -9.49
C PHE A 56 25.70 -6.80 -8.89
N ALA A 57 25.94 -5.84 -7.99
CA ALA A 57 27.21 -5.73 -7.29
C ALA A 57 27.49 -6.97 -6.43
N LEU A 58 26.47 -7.49 -5.73
CA LEU A 58 26.57 -8.71 -4.93
C LEU A 58 26.86 -9.93 -5.82
N LEU A 59 26.15 -10.10 -6.93
CA LEU A 59 26.42 -11.17 -7.91
C LEU A 59 27.85 -11.10 -8.45
N GLY A 60 28.31 -9.90 -8.83
CA GLY A 60 29.67 -9.68 -9.30
C GLY A 60 30.72 -9.99 -8.22
N LEU A 61 30.46 -9.61 -6.97
CA LEU A 61 31.34 -9.91 -5.84
C LEU A 61 31.38 -11.42 -5.55
N SER A 62 30.23 -12.09 -5.51
CA SER A 62 30.12 -13.54 -5.35
C SER A 62 30.90 -14.26 -6.45
N ALA A 63 30.76 -13.86 -7.70
CA ALA A 63 31.54 -14.40 -8.81
C ALA A 63 33.05 -14.15 -8.63
N ALA A 64 33.46 -12.94 -8.26
CA ALA A 64 34.87 -12.60 -8.03
C ALA A 64 35.49 -13.46 -6.91
N VAL A 65 34.76 -13.67 -5.81
CA VAL A 65 35.19 -14.54 -4.71
C VAL A 65 35.35 -15.99 -5.20
N VAL A 66 34.37 -16.50 -5.94
CA VAL A 66 34.43 -17.86 -6.50
C VAL A 66 35.61 -18.01 -7.45
N LEU A 67 35.82 -17.07 -8.38
CA LEU A 67 36.93 -17.11 -9.32
C LEU A 67 38.29 -17.05 -8.61
N ALA A 68 38.44 -16.20 -7.60
CA ALA A 68 39.68 -16.08 -6.83
C ALA A 68 39.98 -17.36 -6.02
N ALA A 69 38.96 -17.99 -5.46
CA ALA A 69 39.09 -19.22 -4.67
C ALA A 69 39.09 -20.49 -5.54
N TRP A 70 38.74 -20.40 -6.82
CA TRP A 70 38.59 -21.52 -7.75
C TRP A 70 39.81 -22.45 -7.81
N PRO A 71 41.07 -21.95 -7.89
CA PRO A 71 42.24 -22.83 -8.01
C PRO A 71 42.45 -23.75 -6.81
N HIS A 72 41.94 -23.35 -5.64
CA HIS A 72 42.17 -24.05 -4.37
C HIS A 72 40.95 -24.89 -3.95
N TRP A 73 39.74 -24.37 -4.16
CA TRP A 73 38.49 -24.95 -3.64
C TRP A 73 37.51 -25.40 -4.74
N GLY A 74 37.66 -24.92 -5.98
CA GLY A 74 36.78 -25.24 -7.11
C GLY A 74 35.29 -25.10 -6.77
N LEU A 75 34.53 -26.19 -6.90
CA LEU A 75 33.11 -26.26 -6.55
C LEU A 75 32.81 -25.94 -5.08
N GLY A 76 33.75 -26.18 -4.17
CA GLY A 76 33.59 -25.85 -2.75
C GLY A 76 33.42 -24.35 -2.51
N ALA A 77 34.11 -23.50 -3.27
CA ALA A 77 33.95 -22.05 -3.20
C ALA A 77 32.55 -21.62 -3.66
N LEU A 78 32.04 -22.21 -4.74
CA LEU A 78 30.70 -21.94 -5.25
C LEU A 78 29.62 -22.32 -4.23
N LEU A 79 29.73 -23.51 -3.63
CA LEU A 79 28.78 -23.96 -2.60
C LEU A 79 28.84 -23.09 -1.34
N ALA A 80 30.03 -22.67 -0.92
CA ALA A 80 30.19 -21.80 0.25
C ALA A 80 29.54 -20.42 0.02
N VAL A 81 29.82 -19.79 -1.12
CA VAL A 81 29.21 -18.50 -1.47
C VAL A 81 27.70 -18.63 -1.63
N ALA A 82 27.21 -19.68 -2.30
CA ALA A 82 25.79 -19.94 -2.43
C ALA A 82 25.09 -20.14 -1.07
N ALA A 83 25.73 -20.84 -0.13
CA ALA A 83 25.19 -21.01 1.22
C ALA A 83 25.10 -19.68 1.98
N VAL A 84 26.10 -18.80 1.84
CA VAL A 84 26.10 -17.46 2.45
C VAL A 84 25.00 -16.59 1.86
N ASP A 85 24.91 -16.52 0.52
CA ASP A 85 23.87 -15.74 -0.17
C ASP A 85 22.47 -16.24 0.18
N LEU A 86 22.28 -17.56 0.28
CA LEU A 86 21.02 -18.15 0.71
C LEU A 86 20.65 -17.78 2.15
N ALA A 87 21.62 -17.84 3.08
CA ALA A 87 21.39 -17.48 4.47
C ALA A 87 20.99 -16.00 4.62
N ILE A 88 21.68 -15.10 3.90
CA ILE A 88 21.33 -13.67 3.86
C ILE A 88 19.93 -13.48 3.28
N GLY A 89 19.60 -14.14 2.17
CA GLY A 89 18.28 -14.07 1.54
C GLY A 89 17.15 -14.52 2.48
N LEU A 90 17.35 -15.63 3.20
CA LEU A 90 16.38 -16.11 4.20
C LEU A 90 16.21 -15.13 5.36
N ALA A 91 17.30 -14.56 5.87
CA ALA A 91 17.25 -13.56 6.94
C ALA A 91 16.49 -12.29 6.51
N LEU A 92 16.73 -11.80 5.30
CA LEU A 92 16.00 -10.66 4.73
C LEU A 92 14.51 -10.97 4.54
N LEU A 93 14.16 -12.14 4.01
CA LEU A 93 12.77 -12.57 3.84
C LEU A 93 12.04 -12.71 5.18
N ALA A 94 12.71 -13.26 6.20
CA ALA A 94 12.17 -13.36 7.54
C ALA A 94 11.94 -11.97 8.17
N GLY A 95 12.92 -11.07 8.04
CA GLY A 95 12.81 -9.68 8.49
C GLY A 95 11.68 -8.91 7.78
N MET A 96 11.53 -9.08 6.46
CA MET A 96 10.45 -8.49 5.69
C MET A 96 9.09 -9.03 6.13
N ARG A 97 8.95 -10.36 6.30
CA ARG A 97 7.72 -10.97 6.83
C ARG A 97 7.36 -10.47 8.22
N ALA A 98 8.35 -10.31 9.10
CA ALA A 98 8.13 -9.79 10.45
C ALA A 98 7.63 -8.34 10.40
N ARG A 99 8.24 -7.49 9.56
CA ARG A 99 7.81 -6.09 9.38
C ARG A 99 6.41 -5.97 8.79
N LEU A 100 6.08 -6.78 7.78
CA LEU A 100 4.74 -6.80 7.18
C LEU A 100 3.67 -7.26 8.17
N ARG A 101 3.98 -8.22 9.05
CA ARG A 101 3.06 -8.66 10.12
C ARG A 101 2.92 -7.64 11.25
N ALA A 102 3.96 -6.83 11.49
CA ALA A 102 3.96 -5.78 12.51
C ALA A 102 3.32 -4.47 12.03
N MET A 103 3.10 -4.31 10.72
CA MET A 103 2.39 -3.15 10.19
C MET A 103 0.89 -3.26 10.52
N PRO A 104 0.28 -2.25 11.15
CA PRO A 104 -1.17 -2.18 11.29
C PRO A 104 -1.79 -2.17 9.89
N PRO A 105 -2.94 -2.83 9.68
CA PRO A 105 -3.49 -2.99 8.35
C PRO A 105 -4.04 -1.65 7.86
N LEU A 106 -3.24 -0.94 7.07
CA LEU A 106 -3.45 0.44 6.59
C LEU A 106 -4.77 0.67 5.82
N LEU A 107 -5.49 -0.39 5.46
CA LEU A 107 -6.68 -0.34 4.60
C LEU A 107 -7.89 -1.06 5.20
N ASP A 108 -7.73 -1.86 6.27
CA ASP A 108 -8.85 -2.67 6.78
C ASP A 108 -9.86 -1.80 7.53
N ASP A 109 -9.38 -0.83 8.31
CA ASP A 109 -10.27 0.10 9.00
C ASP A 109 -10.96 1.04 8.01
N SER A 110 -10.23 1.60 7.04
CA SER A 110 -10.82 2.47 6.01
C SER A 110 -11.79 1.72 5.07
N LEU A 111 -11.53 0.45 4.72
CA LEU A 111 -12.45 -0.37 3.93
C LEU A 111 -13.69 -0.77 4.72
N ARG A 112 -13.55 -1.07 6.02
CA ARG A 112 -14.70 -1.33 6.91
C ARG A 112 -15.56 -0.09 7.10
N GLU A 113 -14.93 1.08 7.17
CA GLU A 113 -15.62 2.36 7.30
C GLU A 113 -16.38 2.72 6.00
N LEU A 114 -15.75 2.52 4.82
CA LEU A 114 -16.41 2.64 3.52
C LEU A 114 -17.57 1.63 3.33
N GLN A 115 -17.43 0.39 3.80
CA GLN A 115 -18.52 -0.60 3.76
C GLN A 115 -19.69 -0.22 4.66
N ARG A 116 -19.41 0.37 5.83
CA ARG A 116 -20.47 0.88 6.73
C ARG A 116 -21.20 2.06 6.09
N ASP A 117 -20.48 3.00 5.49
CA ASP A 117 -21.08 4.16 4.82
C ASP A 117 -21.94 3.73 3.61
N ALA A 118 -21.46 2.77 2.82
CA ALA A 118 -22.24 2.19 1.72
C ALA A 118 -23.53 1.48 2.20
N ALA A 119 -23.45 0.78 3.34
CA ALA A 119 -24.60 0.12 3.94
C ALA A 119 -25.64 1.11 4.47
N LEU A 120 -25.21 2.26 5.02
CA LEU A 120 -26.10 3.33 5.49
C LEU A 120 -26.81 4.02 4.32
N LEU A 121 -26.11 4.30 3.22
CA LEU A 121 -26.69 4.89 2.00
C LEU A 121 -27.71 3.96 1.33
N GLN A 122 -27.43 2.65 1.25
CA GLN A 122 -28.39 1.67 0.73
C GLN A 122 -29.65 1.53 1.59
N ARG A 123 -29.54 1.76 2.91
CA ARG A 123 -30.69 1.73 3.82
C ARG A 123 -31.53 3.01 3.70
N ALA A 124 -30.87 4.17 3.64
CA ALA A 124 -31.55 5.46 3.47
C ALA A 124 -32.32 5.57 2.14
N GLY A 125 -31.80 4.96 1.06
CA GLY A 125 -32.52 4.90 -0.22
C GLY A 125 -33.70 3.91 -0.26
N ARG A 126 -33.90 3.10 0.79
CA ARG A 126 -34.93 2.05 0.84
C ARG A 126 -36.12 2.38 1.75
N GLU A 127 -36.08 3.48 2.50
CA GLU A 127 -37.24 3.94 3.28
C GLU A 127 -38.08 4.94 2.46
N PRO A 128 -39.24 4.54 1.91
CA PRO A 128 -40.21 5.49 1.38
C PRO A 128 -40.84 6.29 2.53
N PRO A 129 -41.11 7.58 2.34
CA PRO A 129 -41.70 8.44 3.38
C PRO A 129 -43.08 7.89 3.77
N ARG A 130 -43.30 7.71 5.07
CA ARG A 130 -44.61 7.40 5.67
C ARG A 130 -45.27 8.66 6.17
#